data_AF-A0A1V3MYT4-F1
#
_entry.id   AF-A0A1V3MYT4-F1
#
_cell.length_a   1.000
_cell.length_b   1.000
_cell.length_c   1.000
_cell.angle_alpha   90.00
_cell.angle_beta   90.00
_cell.angle_gamma   90.00
#
_symmetry.space_group_name_H-M   'P 1'
#
loop_
_entity.id
_entity.type
_entity.pdbx_description
1 polymer ?
#
loop_
_entity_poly.entity_id
_entity_poly.type
_entity_poly.pdbx_seq_one_letter_code
_entity_poly.pdbx_strand_id
1 'polypeptide(L)'
;MKRVKLFVPILGAILGMGVYVGHANEMSKKAASTAEQSWEVIDPTGDLTDPNNYQSYSGDIADLCPEDDVFCGIKAENNAGKPQMTPQLEAEINSGVPTSHVFYRGE
;
A
#
# COMPACT_ATOMS: atom_id res chain seq x y z
N MET A 1 42.14 19.22 42.04
CA MET A 1 41.93 20.68 41.86
C MET A 1 42.66 21.06 40.57
N LYS A 2 42.16 21.73 39.53
CA LYS A 2 41.09 22.72 39.30
C LYS A 2 40.42 22.42 37.95
N ARG A 3 39.16 22.84 37.83
CA ARG A 3 38.31 22.76 36.64
C ARG A 3 38.44 24.05 35.80
N VAL A 4 37.89 23.97 34.57
CA VAL A 4 37.14 25.01 33.81
C VAL A 4 37.82 25.63 32.57
N LYS A 5 37.45 25.05 31.40
CA LYS A 5 36.77 25.60 30.20
C LYS A 5 37.17 26.97 29.59
N LEU A 6 37.34 26.95 28.26
CA LEU A 6 36.83 27.93 27.27
C LEU A 6 36.76 27.14 25.92
N PHE A 7 35.62 26.81 25.27
CA PHE A 7 34.66 27.65 24.51
C PHE A 7 35.40 28.66 23.61
N VAL A 8 35.27 28.72 22.27
CA VAL A 8 34.10 28.86 21.37
C VAL A 8 34.53 28.53 19.87
N PRO A 9 33.81 28.83 18.76
CA PRO A 9 32.93 27.95 17.94
C PRO A 9 33.30 27.78 16.43
N ILE A 10 32.65 26.79 15.81
CA ILE A 10 31.94 26.78 14.49
C ILE A 10 32.49 27.66 13.35
N LEU A 11 32.88 27.02 12.24
CA LEU A 11 32.57 27.37 10.84
C LEU A 11 32.82 26.07 10.04
N GLY A 12 31.80 25.34 9.58
CA GLY A 12 31.03 25.67 8.38
C GLY A 12 31.54 24.86 7.19
N ALA A 13 31.07 23.62 7.05
CA ALA A 13 31.19 22.84 5.80
C ALA A 13 30.01 21.86 5.70
N ILE A 14 28.83 22.42 5.42
CA ILE A 14 27.79 21.70 4.70
C ILE A 14 28.23 21.74 3.24
N LEU A 15 28.33 20.59 2.58
CA LEU A 15 28.07 20.39 1.14
C LEU A 15 28.41 18.94 0.78
N GLY A 16 27.44 18.22 0.20
CA GLY A 16 27.74 17.05 -0.63
C GLY A 16 26.93 15.79 -0.32
N MET A 17 25.64 15.81 -0.72
CA MET A 17 24.90 14.59 -1.07
C MET A 17 25.71 13.69 -2.00
N GLY A 18 25.61 12.38 -1.81
CA GLY A 18 26.18 11.40 -2.74
C GLY A 18 25.93 9.98 -2.26
N VAL A 19 24.67 9.56 -2.31
CA VAL A 19 24.18 8.22 -1.94
C VAL A 19 24.90 7.17 -2.80
N TYR A 20 25.72 6.31 -2.20
CA TYR A 20 26.32 5.16 -2.88
C TYR A 20 25.42 3.93 -2.69
N VAL A 21 24.38 3.82 -3.50
CA VAL A 21 23.58 2.59 -3.64
C VAL A 21 23.75 2.13 -5.09
N GLY A 22 24.63 1.16 -5.29
CA GLY A 22 25.00 0.69 -6.61
C GLY A 22 25.57 -0.72 -6.59
N HIS A 23 24.81 -1.68 -6.07
CA HIS A 23 24.98 -3.11 -6.38
C HIS A 23 23.71 -3.90 -6.00
N ALA A 24 22.63 -3.67 -6.73
CA ALA A 24 21.44 -4.55 -6.73
C ALA A 24 20.75 -4.62 -8.10
N ASN A 25 21.45 -4.22 -9.18
CA ASN A 25 20.81 -3.92 -10.46
C ASN A 25 20.75 -5.10 -11.45
N GLU A 26 20.91 -6.35 -10.97
CA GLU A 26 20.89 -7.55 -11.82
C GLU A 26 19.82 -8.59 -11.41
N MET A 27 19.13 -8.41 -10.28
CA MET A 27 17.94 -9.21 -9.93
C MET A 27 16.61 -8.48 -10.18
N SER A 28 16.63 -7.19 -10.52
CA SER A 28 15.41 -6.40 -10.76
C SER A 28 14.77 -6.62 -12.14
N LYS A 29 15.35 -7.45 -13.02
CA LYS A 29 14.70 -7.81 -14.31
C LYS A 29 13.66 -8.93 -14.22
N LYS A 30 13.36 -9.44 -13.01
CA LYS A 30 12.20 -10.32 -12.74
C LYS A 30 11.09 -9.70 -11.88
N ALA A 31 11.28 -8.48 -11.37
CA ALA A 31 10.24 -7.74 -10.69
C ALA A 31 9.61 -6.75 -11.68
N ALA A 32 8.78 -7.26 -12.59
CA ALA A 32 7.67 -6.41 -13.02
C ALA A 32 6.87 -6.17 -11.73
N SER A 33 7.03 -4.99 -11.14
CA SER A 33 6.21 -4.58 -10.01
C SER A 33 4.78 -4.47 -10.53
N THR A 34 4.04 -5.58 -10.44
CA THR A 34 2.59 -5.63 -10.48
C THR A 34 2.08 -4.94 -9.21
N ALA A 35 2.28 -3.62 -9.12
CA ALA A 35 1.83 -2.86 -7.96
C ALA A 35 0.32 -3.04 -7.82
N GLU A 36 -0.11 -3.54 -6.66
CA GLU A 36 -1.52 -3.62 -6.33
C GLU A 36 -2.13 -2.22 -6.38
N GLN A 37 -3.36 -2.14 -6.87
CA GLN A 37 -4.14 -0.91 -6.87
C GLN A 37 -5.39 -1.08 -6.02
N SER A 38 -5.93 0.05 -5.59
CA SER A 38 -7.16 0.11 -4.82
C SER A 38 -8.38 -0.09 -5.73
N TRP A 39 -9.34 -0.86 -5.26
CA TRP A 39 -10.61 -1.09 -5.92
C TRP A 39 -11.75 -0.88 -4.94
N GLU A 40 -12.70 -0.03 -5.32
CA GLU A 40 -13.91 0.23 -4.55
C GLU A 40 -15.03 -0.69 -5.05
N VAL A 41 -15.82 -1.20 -4.11
CA VAL A 41 -17.02 -1.98 -4.44
C VAL A 41 -18.14 -1.06 -4.94
N ILE A 42 -18.67 -1.39 -6.11
CA ILE A 42 -19.82 -0.68 -6.71
C ILE A 42 -21.14 -1.26 -6.22
N ASP A 43 -21.19 -2.58 -6.01
CA ASP A 43 -22.37 -3.30 -5.51
C ASP A 43 -22.00 -4.22 -4.34
N PRO A 44 -22.18 -3.76 -3.08
CA PRO A 44 -21.86 -4.56 -1.90
C PRO A 44 -22.86 -5.69 -1.64
N THR A 45 -23.97 -5.76 -2.39
CA THR A 45 -24.97 -6.83 -2.27
C THR A 45 -24.76 -7.97 -3.28
N GLY A 46 -23.88 -7.75 -4.25
CA GLY A 46 -23.51 -8.73 -5.28
C GLY A 46 -22.47 -9.75 -4.81
N ASP A 47 -22.00 -10.57 -5.75
CA ASP A 47 -20.88 -11.49 -5.52
C ASP A 47 -19.57 -10.70 -5.40
N LEU A 48 -19.03 -10.59 -4.19
CA LEU A 48 -17.79 -9.86 -3.93
C LEU A 48 -16.55 -10.54 -4.54
N THR A 49 -16.65 -11.79 -5.00
CA THR A 49 -15.58 -12.44 -5.76
C THR A 49 -15.67 -12.18 -7.26
N ASP A 50 -16.75 -11.54 -7.75
CA ASP A 50 -16.85 -11.12 -9.15
C ASP A 50 -16.07 -9.81 -9.37
N PRO A 51 -15.01 -9.80 -10.20
CA PRO A 51 -14.25 -8.59 -10.48
C PRO A 51 -15.07 -7.48 -11.16
N ASN A 52 -16.25 -7.77 -11.71
CA ASN A 52 -17.12 -6.77 -12.31
C ASN A 52 -17.80 -5.86 -11.28
N ASN A 53 -17.88 -6.29 -10.02
CA ASN A 53 -18.47 -5.51 -8.93
C ASN A 53 -17.52 -4.44 -8.35
N TYR A 54 -16.40 -4.19 -9.04
CA TYR A 54 -15.37 -3.26 -8.62
C TYR A 54 -15.09 -2.17 -9.65
N GLN A 55 -14.79 -0.97 -9.16
CA GLN A 55 -14.23 0.15 -9.91
C GLN A 55 -12.84 0.51 -9.38
N SER A 56 -11.97 1.00 -10.26
CA SER A 56 -10.64 1.46 -9.86
C SER A 56 -10.76 2.69 -8.96
N TYR A 57 -10.07 2.68 -7.83
CA TYR A 57 -9.94 3.83 -6.94
C TYR A 57 -8.51 4.36 -6.98
N SER A 58 -8.35 5.67 -7.19
CA SER A 58 -7.02 6.29 -7.34
C SER A 58 -6.35 6.66 -6.02
N GLY A 59 -7.07 6.60 -4.89
CA GLY A 59 -6.54 6.83 -3.55
C GLY A 59 -6.15 5.53 -2.82
N ASP A 60 -5.79 5.65 -1.55
CA ASP A 60 -5.66 4.47 -0.69
C ASP A 60 -7.05 4.04 -0.21
N ILE A 61 -7.46 2.81 -0.53
CA ILE A 61 -8.75 2.28 -0.10
C ILE A 61 -8.88 2.26 1.43
N ALA A 62 -7.77 2.18 2.17
CA ALA A 62 -7.78 2.29 3.63
C ALA A 62 -8.27 3.67 4.14
N ASP A 63 -8.08 4.74 3.37
CA ASP A 63 -8.59 6.07 3.72
C ASP A 63 -10.09 6.21 3.42
N LEU A 64 -10.60 5.47 2.43
CA LEU A 64 -12.01 5.44 2.06
C LEU A 64 -12.84 4.55 3.02
N CYS A 65 -12.17 3.56 3.62
CA CYS A 65 -12.78 2.46 4.35
C CYS A 65 -12.22 2.41 5.80
N PRO A 66 -12.55 3.38 6.68
CA PRO A 66 -11.90 3.50 7.98
C PRO A 66 -12.52 2.67 9.13
N GLU A 67 -13.64 1.97 8.91
CA GLU A 67 -14.37 1.24 9.98
C GLU A 67 -14.84 -0.14 9.50
N ASP A 68 -15.21 -1.07 10.37
CA ASP A 68 -15.21 -2.51 10.00
C ASP A 68 -16.58 -3.16 9.67
N ASP A 69 -17.62 -2.39 9.33
CA ASP A 69 -19.00 -2.95 9.27
C ASP A 69 -19.45 -3.45 7.88
N VAL A 70 -19.18 -2.71 6.80
CA VAL A 70 -19.66 -3.00 5.44
C VAL A 70 -18.48 -3.17 4.49
N PHE A 71 -18.46 -4.25 3.70
CA PHE A 71 -17.41 -4.48 2.72
C PHE A 71 -17.29 -3.28 1.76
N CYS A 72 -16.10 -2.69 1.69
CA CYS A 72 -15.87 -1.39 1.08
C CYS A 72 -14.97 -1.48 -0.15
N GLY A 73 -13.93 -2.32 -0.11
CA GLY A 73 -13.02 -2.45 -1.23
C GLY A 73 -11.87 -3.43 -1.00
N ILE A 74 -11.04 -3.55 -2.04
CA ILE A 74 -9.88 -4.44 -2.04
C ILE A 74 -8.61 -3.77 -2.56
N LYS A 75 -7.45 -4.31 -2.21
CA LYS A 75 -6.19 -4.09 -2.94
C LYS A 75 -5.89 -5.33 -3.77
N ALA A 76 -5.70 -5.13 -5.08
CA ALA A 76 -5.41 -6.23 -6.00
C ALA A 76 -4.67 -5.71 -7.24
N GLU A 77 -3.91 -6.58 -7.89
CA GLU A 77 -3.26 -6.28 -9.17
C GLU A 77 -4.30 -5.98 -10.27
N ASN A 78 -3.87 -5.22 -11.28
CA ASN A 78 -4.68 -4.97 -12.47
C ASN A 78 -4.61 -6.13 -13.45
N ASN A 79 -5.75 -6.76 -13.73
CA ASN A 79 -5.94 -7.68 -14.82
C ASN A 79 -6.95 -7.10 -15.83
N ALA A 80 -6.45 -6.55 -16.93
CA ALA A 80 -7.27 -6.02 -18.03
C ALA A 80 -8.34 -4.97 -17.62
N GLY A 81 -8.00 -4.09 -16.68
CA GLY A 81 -8.90 -3.03 -16.19
C GLY A 81 -9.81 -3.47 -15.05
N LYS A 82 -9.58 -4.65 -14.48
CA LYS A 82 -10.33 -5.25 -13.37
C LYS A 82 -9.39 -5.82 -12.31
N PRO A 83 -9.84 -6.00 -11.05
CA PRO A 83 -9.01 -6.62 -10.02
C PRO A 83 -8.69 -8.07 -10.40
N GLN A 84 -7.44 -8.46 -10.19
CA GLN A 84 -7.04 -9.86 -10.32
C GLN A 84 -7.54 -10.65 -9.12
N MET A 85 -8.60 -11.43 -9.31
CA MET A 85 -9.11 -12.36 -8.30
C MET A 85 -8.23 -13.60 -8.22
N THR A 86 -7.29 -13.57 -7.28
CA THR A 86 -6.50 -14.76 -6.94
C THR A 86 -7.27 -15.64 -5.97
N PRO A 87 -7.01 -16.96 -5.92
CA PRO A 87 -7.65 -17.83 -4.93
C PRO A 87 -7.42 -17.40 -3.47
N GLN A 88 -6.28 -16.74 -3.20
CA GLN A 88 -6.00 -16.19 -1.89
C GLN A 88 -6.92 -15.01 -1.58
N LEU A 89 -7.06 -14.06 -2.51
CA LEU A 89 -7.93 -12.90 -2.33
C LEU A 89 -9.40 -13.32 -2.18
N GLU A 90 -9.86 -14.31 -2.97
CA GLU A 90 -11.20 -14.88 -2.82
C GLU A 90 -11.40 -15.51 -1.42
N ALA A 91 -10.40 -16.21 -0.88
CA ALA A 91 -10.47 -16.75 0.46
C ALA A 91 -10.50 -15.65 1.54
N GLU A 92 -9.74 -14.57 1.36
CA GLU A 92 -9.76 -13.40 2.26
C GLU A 92 -11.13 -12.72 2.24
N ILE A 93 -11.72 -12.49 1.06
CA ILE A 93 -13.07 -11.93 0.89
C ILE A 93 -14.11 -12.81 1.60
N ASN A 94 -14.07 -14.12 1.36
CA ASN A 94 -15.03 -15.08 1.94
C ASN A 94 -14.84 -15.31 3.44
N SER A 95 -13.70 -14.91 4.01
CA SER A 95 -13.47 -15.01 5.46
C SER A 95 -14.35 -14.06 6.26
N GLY A 96 -14.81 -12.97 5.65
CA GLY A 96 -15.59 -11.94 6.31
C GLY A 96 -14.80 -11.11 7.33
N VAL A 97 -13.46 -11.13 7.26
CA VAL A 97 -12.57 -10.42 8.19
C VAL A 97 -11.68 -9.45 7.42
N PRO A 98 -11.46 -8.22 7.92
CA PRO A 98 -10.50 -7.29 7.33
C PRO A 98 -9.09 -7.89 7.21
N THR A 99 -8.42 -7.64 6.09
CA THR A 99 -7.04 -8.08 5.84
C THR A 99 -6.20 -6.91 5.31
N SER A 100 -4.94 -7.17 4.91
CA SER A 100 -4.16 -6.17 4.17
C SER A 100 -4.70 -5.89 2.76
N HIS A 101 -5.59 -6.75 2.23
CA HIS A 101 -6.17 -6.63 0.90
C HIS A 101 -7.69 -6.45 0.92
N VAL A 102 -8.38 -6.69 2.02
CA VAL A 102 -9.84 -6.59 2.14
C VAL A 102 -10.20 -5.55 3.19
N PHE A 103 -11.01 -4.57 2.79
CA PHE A 103 -11.31 -3.37 3.57
C PHE A 103 -12.81 -3.19 3.74
N TYR A 104 -13.20 -2.66 4.89
CA TYR A 104 -14.58 -2.44 5.29
C TYR A 104 -14.77 -0.95 5.63
N ARG A 105 -16.01 -0.43 5.64
CA ARG A 105 -16.38 0.91 6.12
C ARG A 105 -17.51 0.83 7.13
N GLY A 106 -17.64 1.79 8.03
CA GLY A 106 -18.85 1.92 8.86
C GLY A 106 -20.01 2.55 8.09
N GLU A 107 -21.22 2.41 8.63
CA GLU A 107 -22.46 2.95 8.04
C GLU A 107 -22.65 4.46 8.24
#